data_AF-A0A7W6H5C4-F1
#
_entry.id   AF-A0A7W6H5C4-F1
#
_cell.length_a   1.000
_cell.length_b   1.000
_cell.length_c   1.000
_cell.angle_alpha   90.00
_cell.angle_beta   90.00
_cell.angle_gamma   90.00
#
_symmetry.space_group_name_H-M   'P 1'
#
loop_
_entity.id
_entity.type
_entity.pdbx_description
1 polymer ?
#
loop_
_entity_poly.entity_id
_entity_poly.type
_entity_poly.pdbx_seq_one_letter_code
_entity_poly.pdbx_strand_id
1 'polypeptide(L)'
;MSDSATVRNAVSAAKIETIEAEPLAWSNAETGATGTITAIRETRAGDEICRSFRTSRQRFDGVALYDGEACTRGQGEWTLTHFSQGR
;
A
#
# COMPACT_ATOMS: atom_id res chain seq x y z
N MET A 1 4.27 -0.26 14.83
CA MET A 1 4.12 -0.09 13.38
C MET A 1 2.83 0.69 13.06
N SER A 2 2.90 1.72 12.22
CA SER A 2 1.69 2.47 11.79
C SER A 2 0.89 1.69 10.72
N ASP A 3 -0.39 2.02 10.56
CA ASP A 3 -1.24 1.47 9.48
C ASP A 3 -0.60 1.67 8.09
N SER A 4 -0.05 2.86 7.86
CA SER A 4 0.66 3.19 6.62
C SER A 4 1.89 2.31 6.41
N ALA A 5 2.66 2.01 7.47
CA ALA A 5 3.81 1.11 7.37
C ALA A 5 3.40 -0.35 7.10
N THR A 6 2.30 -0.82 7.71
CA THR A 6 1.72 -2.14 7.40
C THR A 6 1.31 -2.25 5.94
N VAL A 7 0.61 -1.22 5.43
CA VAL A 7 0.20 -1.15 4.03
C VAL A 7 1.41 -1.10 3.09
N ARG A 8 2.43 -0.30 3.38
CA ARG A 8 3.69 -0.26 2.62
C ARG A 8 4.30 -1.65 2.49
N ASN A 9 4.40 -2.39 3.60
CA ASN A 9 4.98 -3.73 3.61
C ASN A 9 4.17 -4.69 2.73
N ALA A 10 2.85 -4.68 2.87
CA ALA A 10 1.94 -5.49 2.06
C ALA A 10 2.10 -5.18 0.55
N VAL A 11 2.08 -3.90 0.18
CA VAL A 11 2.27 -3.46 -1.23
C VAL A 11 3.64 -3.87 -1.76
N SER A 12 4.70 -3.74 -0.97
CA SER A 12 6.07 -4.12 -1.39
C SER A 12 6.23 -5.64 -1.62
N ALA A 13 5.51 -6.45 -0.86
CA ALA A 13 5.53 -7.92 -0.96
C ALA A 13 4.55 -8.47 -2.01
N ALA A 14 3.66 -7.63 -2.55
CA ALA A 14 2.66 -8.05 -3.53
C ALA A 14 3.31 -8.68 -4.77
N LYS A 15 2.75 -9.81 -5.22
CA LYS A 15 3.11 -10.46 -6.48
C LYS A 15 2.35 -9.76 -7.61
N ILE A 16 3.08 -9.04 -8.45
CA ILE A 16 2.53 -8.34 -9.61
C ILE A 16 2.78 -9.23 -10.83
N GLU A 17 1.96 -10.28 -10.97
CA GLU A 17 2.07 -11.24 -12.09
C GLU A 17 1.19 -10.83 -13.29
N THR A 18 0.24 -9.92 -13.09
CA THR A 18 -0.79 -9.51 -14.05
C THR A 18 -0.96 -7.99 -14.11
N ILE A 19 -1.68 -7.49 -15.12
CA ILE A 19 -1.98 -6.05 -15.32
C ILE A 19 -2.72 -5.46 -14.10
N GLU A 20 -3.48 -6.27 -13.38
CA GLU A 20 -4.11 -5.91 -12.11
C GLU A 20 -3.78 -6.97 -11.06
N ALA A 21 -3.18 -6.56 -9.94
CA ALA A 21 -2.93 -7.45 -8.81
C ALA A 21 -4.24 -7.83 -8.11
N GLU A 22 -4.34 -9.07 -7.63
CA GLU A 22 -5.45 -9.50 -6.78
C GLU A 22 -5.58 -8.60 -5.55
N PRO A 23 -6.81 -8.35 -5.05
CA PRO A 23 -7.01 -7.62 -3.81
C PRO A 23 -6.21 -8.23 -2.66
N LEU A 24 -5.39 -7.42 -1.99
CA LEU A 24 -4.52 -7.86 -0.91
C LEU A 24 -5.10 -7.44 0.44
N ALA A 25 -5.49 -8.40 1.26
CA ALA A 25 -5.92 -8.14 2.63
C ALA A 25 -4.73 -7.74 3.52
N TRP A 26 -4.96 -6.82 4.45
CA TRP A 26 -3.98 -6.45 5.47
C TRP A 26 -4.66 -6.22 6.83
N SER A 27 -3.88 -6.40 7.88
CA SER A 27 -4.30 -6.18 9.26
C SER A 27 -3.14 -5.66 10.10
N ASN A 28 -3.38 -4.64 10.92
CA ASN A 28 -2.45 -4.14 11.91
C ASN A 28 -2.99 -4.41 13.32
N ALA A 29 -2.43 -5.42 14.00
CA ALA A 29 -2.86 -5.80 15.34
C ALA A 29 -2.58 -4.73 16.40
N GLU A 30 -1.61 -3.85 16.18
CA GLU A 30 -1.27 -2.79 17.15
C GLU A 30 -2.32 -1.68 17.20
N THR A 31 -2.94 -1.35 16.07
CA THR A 31 -3.96 -0.30 15.96
C THR A 31 -5.39 -0.86 15.87
N GLY A 32 -5.52 -2.18 15.67
CA GLY A 32 -6.78 -2.85 15.38
C GLY A 32 -7.34 -2.56 13.98
N ALA A 33 -6.56 -1.95 13.09
CA ALA A 33 -7.01 -1.60 11.75
C ALA A 33 -6.92 -2.78 10.78
N THR A 34 -7.89 -2.87 9.88
CA THR A 34 -7.89 -3.86 8.77
C THR A 34 -8.24 -3.20 7.46
N GLY A 35 -7.99 -3.89 6.36
CA GLY A 35 -8.52 -3.45 5.07
C GLY A 35 -8.06 -4.28 3.89
N THR A 36 -8.35 -3.77 2.70
CA THR A 36 -8.03 -4.39 1.44
C THR A 36 -7.35 -3.38 0.53
N ILE A 37 -6.18 -3.76 0.02
CA ILE A 37 -5.43 -3.02 -1.00
C ILE A 37 -5.90 -3.51 -2.37
N THR A 38 -6.11 -2.57 -3.28
CA THR A 38 -6.60 -2.80 -4.65
C THR A 38 -5.86 -1.89 -5.61
N ALA A 39 -6.07 -2.11 -6.92
CA ALA A 39 -5.56 -1.26 -7.98
C ALA A 39 -4.04 -1.02 -7.89
N ILE A 40 -3.27 -2.04 -7.48
CA ILE A 40 -1.81 -1.92 -7.42
C ILE A 40 -1.28 -1.84 -8.84
N ARG A 41 -0.55 -0.77 -9.15
CA ARG A 41 0.12 -0.57 -10.45
C ARG A 41 1.59 -0.29 -10.22
N GLU A 42 2.44 -1.10 -10.82
CA GLU A 42 3.90 -0.95 -10.75
C GLU A 42 4.42 -0.16 -11.94
N THR A 43 5.29 0.81 -11.67
CA THR A 43 6.09 1.53 -12.66
C THR A 43 7.57 1.38 -12.32
N ARG A 44 8.42 1.41 -13.34
CA ARG A 44 9.87 1.26 -13.21
C ARG A 44 10.57 2.39 -13.95
N ALA A 45 11.49 3.07 -13.28
CA ALA A 45 12.30 4.15 -13.83
C ALA A 45 13.77 3.93 -13.43
N GLY A 46 14.53 3.27 -14.31
CA GLY A 46 15.86 2.77 -13.95
C GLY A 46 15.77 1.72 -12.86
N ASP A 47 16.49 1.93 -11.76
CA ASP A 47 16.48 1.05 -10.58
C ASP A 47 15.36 1.37 -9.57
N GLU A 48 14.62 2.46 -9.79
CA GLU A 48 13.48 2.84 -8.95
C GLU A 48 12.23 2.06 -9.38
N ILE A 49 11.55 1.45 -8.40
CA ILE A 49 10.26 0.78 -8.57
C ILE A 49 9.25 1.52 -7.72
N CYS A 50 8.17 2.00 -8.34
CA CYS A 50 7.05 2.62 -7.65
C CYS A 50 5.80 1.77 -7.81
N ARG A 51 5.00 1.67 -6.75
CA ARG A 51 3.70 0.99 -6.72
C ARG A 51 2.65 1.96 -6.21
N SER A 52 1.79 2.40 -7.11
CA SER A 52 0.58 3.14 -6.74
C SER A 52 -0.53 2.15 -6.37
N PHE A 53 -1.38 2.51 -5.42
CA PHE A 53 -2.42 1.63 -4.90
C PHE A 53 -3.57 2.41 -4.26
N ARG A 54 -4.69 1.74 -4.05
CA ARG A 54 -5.80 2.18 -3.19
C ARG A 54 -6.01 1.20 -2.06
N THR A 55 -6.34 1.67 -0.86
CA THR A 55 -6.61 0.80 0.28
C THR A 55 -7.76 1.31 1.14
N SER A 56 -8.58 0.39 1.66
CA SER A 56 -9.49 0.73 2.76
C SER A 56 -8.76 0.67 4.10
N ARG A 57 -9.16 1.52 5.04
CA ARG A 57 -8.83 1.39 6.46
C ARG A 57 -10.11 1.31 7.26
N GLN A 58 -10.33 0.17 7.91
CA GLN A 58 -11.47 -0.12 8.75
C GLN A 58 -11.02 -0.16 10.21
N ARG A 59 -11.73 0.55 11.07
CA ARG A 59 -11.53 0.62 12.52
C ARG A 59 -12.88 0.83 13.20
N PHE A 60 -12.90 0.78 14.54
CA PHE A 60 -14.12 1.05 15.31
C PHE A 60 -14.69 2.47 15.08
N ASP A 61 -13.82 3.42 14.73
CA ASP A 61 -14.17 4.81 14.44
C ASP A 61 -14.65 5.04 13.00
N GLY A 62 -14.65 4.00 12.15
CA GLY A 62 -15.23 4.02 10.81
C GLY A 62 -14.36 3.41 9.72
N VAL A 63 -14.77 3.68 8.48
CA VAL A 63 -14.08 3.22 7.27
C VAL A 63 -13.68 4.42 6.42
N ALA A 64 -12.43 4.43 5.95
CA ALA A 64 -11.92 5.43 5.02
C ALA A 64 -11.16 4.76 3.86
N LEU A 65 -11.13 5.43 2.71
CA LEU A 65 -10.34 5.03 1.55
C LEU A 65 -9.11 5.91 1.43
N TYR A 66 -7.97 5.30 1.14
CA TYR A 66 -6.69 5.96 0.96
C TYR A 66 -6.14 5.64 -0.42
N ASP A 67 -5.63 6.67 -1.08
CA ASP A 67 -4.77 6.53 -2.25
C ASP A 67 -3.32 6.67 -1.79
N GLY A 68 -2.43 5.84 -2.33
CA GLY A 68 -1.05 5.78 -1.89
C GLY A 68 -0.07 5.40 -3.00
N GLU A 69 1.20 5.69 -2.74
CA GLU A 69 2.32 5.31 -3.57
C GLU A 69 3.50 4.93 -2.67
N ALA A 70 4.08 3.77 -2.94
CA ALA A 70 5.31 3.32 -2.33
C ALA A 70 6.40 3.18 -3.40
N CYS A 71 7.58 3.74 -3.18
CA CYS A 71 8.71 3.64 -4.10
C CYS A 71 9.94 3.08 -3.39
N THR A 72 10.78 2.34 -4.12
CA THR A 72 12.12 2.00 -3.64
C THR A 72 13.01 3.26 -3.61
N ARG A 73 13.92 3.36 -2.65
CA ARG A 73 14.97 4.39 -2.60
C ARG A 73 16.32 3.77 -2.33
N GLY A 74 17.36 4.35 -2.93
CA GLY A 74 18.75 3.95 -2.70
C GLY A 74 18.94 2.45 -2.95
N GLN A 75 19.25 1.69 -1.90
CA GLN A 75 19.53 0.25 -1.96
C GLN A 75 18.28 -0.64 -2.08
N GLY A 76 17.15 -0.12 -2.57
CA GLY A 76 15.92 -0.89 -2.73
C GLY A 76 14.96 -0.85 -1.54
N GLU A 77 15.20 0.00 -0.53
CA GLU A 77 14.30 0.15 0.62
C GLU A 77 13.02 0.84 0.17
N TRP A 78 11.86 0.24 0.48
CA TRP A 78 10.57 0.84 0.13
C TRP A 78 10.25 2.02 1.04
N THR A 79 9.63 3.07 0.52
CA THR A 79 9.08 4.15 1.34
C THR A 79 7.76 4.61 0.78
N LEU A 80 6.86 5.10 1.63
CA LEU A 80 5.65 5.77 1.15
C LEU A 80 6.01 7.19 0.69
N THR A 81 5.80 7.46 -0.59
CA THR A 81 5.93 8.79 -1.19
C THR A 81 4.60 9.54 -1.14
N HIS A 82 3.48 8.80 -1.15
CA HIS A 82 2.13 9.34 -1.02
C HIS A 82 1.25 8.43 -0.15
N PHE A 83 0.45 9.04 0.72
CA PHE A 83 -0.60 8.33 1.46
C PHE A 83 -1.63 9.35 1.97
N SER A 84 -2.74 9.50 1.24
CA SER A 84 -3.77 10.47 1.58
C SER A 84 -5.15 9.87 1.46
N GLN A 85 -6.10 10.37 2.26
CA GLN A 85 -7.48 9.94 2.18
C GLN A 85 -8.07 10.45 0.86
N GLY A 86 -8.66 9.54 0.06
CA GLY A 86 -9.36 9.89 -1.16
C GLY A 86 -10.52 10.84 -0.87
N ARG A 87 -10.71 11.87 -1.70
CA ARG A 87 -11.88 12.75 -1.66
C ARG A 87 -13.11 12.08 -2.24
#